data_AF-B6K371-F1
#
_entry.id   AF-B6K371-F1
#
_cell.length_a   1.000
_cell.length_b   1.000
_cell.length_c   1.000
_cell.angle_alpha   90.00
_cell.angle_beta   90.00
_cell.angle_gamma   90.00
#
_symmetry.space_group_name_H-M   'P 1'
#
loop_
_entity.id
_entity.type
_entity.pdbx_description
1 polymer ?
#
loop_
_entity_poly.entity_id
_entity_poly.type
_entity_poly.pdbx_seq_one_letter_code
_entity_poly.pdbx_strand_id
1 'polypeptide(L)'
;MESCFRFFFRRQSSFPVQCINKSKNIWVSGFHNSAMTLAARNASKRIQLANIKKKKNKARQAELREQRKPNLGNVITGQPTEWTQSLYNPVPYLSGSMRANNTMQECNHFTQKQELNSILESIHKHLRKLRKQSASNFAEEMPAEHDNLLQETKDEYIRRLFDIQNSNFKSIRLLNIQKALRDFGHSERDTGSPEVQAAVYSAKIFAIKDHCDHHRKDYACKRYLSYLVHRRRRILKYLRRKDRQRYDDCISRLGLTDAAVTCEINV
;
A
#
# COMPACT_ATOMS: atom_id res chain seq x y z
N MET A 1 57.53 10.89 37.07
CA MET A 1 58.68 11.77 36.81
C MET A 1 58.12 12.99 36.10
N GLU A 2 57.69 14.00 36.88
CA GLU A 2 58.40 15.29 37.04
C GLU A 2 58.56 16.00 35.67
N SER A 3 58.13 17.23 35.41
CA SER A 3 58.15 18.51 36.17
C SER A 3 57.48 19.54 35.20
N CYS A 4 56.64 20.52 35.53
CA CYS A 4 56.62 21.62 36.49
C CYS A 4 57.79 22.63 36.40
N PHE A 5 57.43 23.92 36.22
CA PHE A 5 58.24 25.17 36.27
C PHE A 5 59.10 25.50 35.02
N ARG A 6 59.24 26.75 34.53
CA ARG A 6 59.30 28.10 35.16
C ARG A 6 59.18 29.16 34.03
N PHE A 7 58.23 30.09 34.01
CA PHE A 7 58.21 31.45 34.59
C PHE A 7 59.30 32.48 34.15
N PHE A 8 58.81 33.69 33.83
CA PHE A 8 59.43 35.05 33.73
C PHE A 8 60.21 35.37 32.43
N PHE A 9 59.87 36.38 31.61
CA PHE A 9 59.80 37.80 31.96
C PHE A 9 59.00 38.64 30.95
N ARG A 10 58.38 39.70 31.49
CA ARG A 10 57.61 40.77 30.87
C ARG A 10 58.53 41.69 30.04
N ARG A 11 58.16 42.03 28.80
CA ARG A 11 58.65 43.27 28.17
C ARG A 11 57.58 43.96 27.33
N GLN A 12 57.55 45.26 27.52
CA GLN A 12 56.57 46.28 27.20
C GLN A 12 56.24 46.44 25.70
N SER A 13 54.97 46.80 25.47
CA SER A 13 54.44 47.70 24.44
C SER A 13 55.38 48.23 23.36
N SER A 14 55.05 47.94 22.11
CA SER A 14 55.36 48.81 20.96
C SER A 14 54.29 48.57 19.89
N PHE A 15 53.39 49.54 19.74
CA PHE A 15 52.43 49.61 18.64
C PHE A 15 53.20 49.61 17.30
N PRO A 16 52.88 48.75 16.31
CA PRO A 16 53.38 48.94 14.97
C PRO A 16 52.65 50.14 14.35
N VAL A 17 53.43 51.19 14.10
CA VAL A 17 53.07 52.40 13.36
C VAL A 17 52.40 51.99 12.05
N GLN A 18 51.13 52.35 11.87
CA GLN A 18 50.50 52.31 10.55
C GLN A 18 51.19 53.36 9.69
N CYS A 19 52.11 52.93 8.82
CA CYS A 19 52.53 53.71 7.69
C CYS A 19 51.33 53.87 6.76
N ILE A 20 50.62 55.00 6.90
CA ILE A 20 49.59 55.45 5.97
C ILE A 20 50.31 55.78 4.66
N ASN A 21 50.45 54.78 3.79
CA ASN A 21 50.72 55.03 2.38
C ASN A 21 49.42 55.59 1.78
N LYS A 22 49.25 56.91 1.88
CA LYS A 22 48.38 57.70 0.99
C LYS A 22 48.98 57.63 -0.42
N SER A 23 48.85 56.47 -1.09
CA SER A 23 48.92 56.47 -2.54
C SER A 23 47.72 57.28 -3.02
N LYS A 24 48.03 58.39 -3.69
CA LYS A 24 47.08 59.32 -4.25
C LYS A 24 46.05 58.52 -5.06
N ASN A 25 44.78 58.65 -4.70
CA ASN A 25 43.66 58.27 -5.56
C ASN A 25 43.76 59.10 -6.84
N ILE A 26 44.50 58.59 -7.82
CA ILE A 26 44.39 59.03 -9.19
C ILE A 26 43.01 58.56 -9.62
N TRP A 27 42.04 59.49 -9.62
CA TRP A 27 40.78 59.30 -10.31
C TRP A 27 41.07 59.14 -11.80
N VAL A 28 41.35 57.92 -12.21
CA VAL A 28 41.17 57.53 -13.61
C VAL A 28 39.66 57.45 -13.80
N SER A 29 39.04 58.61 -14.06
CA SER A 29 37.76 58.63 -14.74
C SER A 29 38.00 58.09 -16.14
N GLY A 30 38.02 56.77 -16.26
CA GLY A 30 38.07 56.05 -17.53
C GLY A 30 36.80 56.37 -18.31
N PHE A 31 36.86 57.47 -19.06
CA PHE A 31 35.83 57.87 -19.99
C PHE A 31 35.80 56.81 -21.10
N HIS A 32 34.59 56.29 -21.31
CA HIS A 32 34.24 55.16 -22.16
C HIS A 32 34.67 53.79 -21.60
N ASN A 33 33.74 53.12 -20.93
CA ASN A 33 33.64 51.67 -21.08
C ASN A 33 33.74 51.37 -22.59
N SER A 34 34.84 50.76 -23.04
CA SER A 34 34.94 50.33 -24.44
C SER A 34 33.67 49.58 -24.83
N ALA A 35 33.23 49.70 -26.08
CA ALA A 35 32.05 48.97 -26.56
C ALA A 35 32.10 47.47 -26.16
N MET A 36 33.30 46.90 -26.10
CA MET A 36 33.62 45.56 -25.59
C MET A 36 33.20 45.33 -24.12
N THR A 37 33.50 46.24 -23.18
CA THR A 37 33.17 46.07 -21.75
C THR A 37 31.68 46.26 -21.48
N LEU A 38 31.03 47.19 -22.19
CA LEU A 38 29.57 47.35 -22.20
C LEU A 38 28.85 46.11 -22.76
N ALA A 39 29.35 45.56 -23.87
CA ALA A 39 28.83 44.32 -24.44
C ALA A 39 28.96 43.14 -23.47
N ALA A 40 30.11 42.98 -22.80
CA ALA A 40 30.33 41.94 -21.80
C ALA A 40 29.38 42.08 -20.58
N ARG A 41 29.18 43.31 -20.08
CA ARG A 41 28.23 43.59 -18.98
C ARG A 41 26.78 43.31 -19.38
N ASN A 42 26.39 43.66 -20.60
CA ASN A 42 25.07 43.36 -21.15
C ASN A 42 24.86 41.86 -21.38
N ALA A 43 25.89 41.13 -21.84
CA ALA A 43 25.86 39.67 -21.94
C ALA A 43 25.69 39.01 -20.57
N SER A 44 26.43 39.46 -19.56
CA SER A 44 26.29 38.99 -18.17
C SER A 44 24.88 39.25 -17.61
N LYS A 45 24.33 40.45 -17.82
CA LYS A 45 22.94 40.79 -17.42
C LYS A 45 21.91 39.89 -18.12
N ARG A 46 22.09 39.59 -19.42
CA ARG A 46 21.23 38.66 -20.16
C ARG A 46 21.27 37.24 -19.58
N ILE A 47 22.46 36.75 -19.24
CA ILE A 47 22.66 35.44 -18.58
C ILE A 47 21.96 35.41 -17.22
N GLN A 48 22.11 36.47 -16.42
CA GLN A 48 21.42 36.59 -15.12
C GLN A 48 19.90 36.56 -15.26
N LEU A 49 19.33 37.32 -16.20
CA LEU A 49 17.88 37.31 -16.48
C LEU A 49 17.40 35.93 -16.96
N ALA A 50 18.18 35.24 -17.81
CA ALA A 50 17.88 33.87 -18.24
C ALA A 50 17.90 32.88 -17.05
N ASN A 51 18.88 33.02 -16.15
CA ASN A 51 18.97 32.21 -14.94
C ASN A 51 17.79 32.45 -13.99
N ILE A 52 17.33 33.70 -13.84
CA ILE A 52 16.13 34.05 -13.07
C ILE A 52 14.90 33.40 -13.69
N LYS A 53 14.71 33.50 -15.02
CA LYS A 53 13.59 32.85 -15.73
C LYS A 53 13.63 31.32 -15.57
N LYS A 54 14.81 30.71 -15.70
CA LYS A 54 15.02 29.27 -15.48
C LYS A 54 14.71 28.86 -14.05
N LYS A 55 15.12 29.65 -13.05
CA LYS A 55 14.82 29.42 -11.63
C LYS A 55 13.32 29.50 -11.36
N LYS A 56 12.63 30.51 -11.90
CA LYS A 56 11.16 30.65 -11.81
C LYS A 56 10.44 29.46 -12.46
N ASN A 57 10.85 29.04 -13.65
CA ASN A 57 10.27 27.87 -14.33
C ASN A 57 10.49 26.59 -13.51
N LYS A 58 11.71 26.34 -13.03
CA LYS A 58 12.03 25.19 -12.15
C LYS A 58 11.19 25.21 -10.87
N ALA A 59 11.01 26.37 -10.23
CA ALA A 59 10.18 26.50 -9.05
C ALA A 59 8.71 26.18 -9.35
N ARG A 60 8.17 26.69 -10.46
CA ARG A 60 6.81 26.36 -10.92
C ARG A 60 6.64 24.88 -11.25
N GLN A 61 7.64 24.25 -11.88
CA GLN A 61 7.63 22.81 -12.12
C GLN A 61 7.67 22.00 -10.83
N ALA A 62 8.44 22.43 -9.82
CA ALA A 62 8.48 21.79 -8.52
C ALA A 62 7.12 21.87 -7.82
N GLU A 63 6.48 23.05 -7.83
CA GLU A 63 5.13 23.25 -7.30
C GLU A 63 4.10 22.34 -7.98
N LEU A 64 4.10 22.29 -9.32
CA LEU A 64 3.21 21.39 -10.08
C LEU A 64 3.48 19.91 -9.77
N ARG A 65 4.73 19.53 -9.49
CA ARG A 65 5.07 18.16 -9.07
C ARG A 65 4.49 17.86 -7.69
N GLU A 66 4.62 18.76 -6.73
CA GLU A 66 4.01 18.60 -5.39
C GLU A 66 2.48 18.43 -5.48
N GLN A 67 1.82 19.26 -6.29
CA GLN A 67 0.37 19.15 -6.52
C GLN A 67 -0.03 17.81 -7.15
N ARG A 68 0.84 17.21 -7.98
CA ARG A 68 0.59 15.92 -8.64
C ARG A 68 0.93 14.70 -7.78
N LYS A 69 1.82 14.83 -6.79
CA LYS A 69 2.22 13.72 -5.90
C LYS A 69 1.06 12.95 -5.27
N PRO A 70 0.02 13.57 -4.67
CA PRO A 70 -1.09 12.81 -4.09
C PRO A 70 -1.83 11.95 -5.12
N ASN A 71 -1.97 12.47 -6.34
CA ASN A 71 -2.63 11.79 -7.46
C ASN A 71 -1.78 10.66 -8.06
N LEU A 72 -0.47 10.59 -7.78
CA LEU A 72 0.41 9.57 -8.33
C LEU A 72 0.30 8.25 -7.56
N GLY A 73 0.00 8.32 -6.25
CA GLY A 73 -0.25 7.16 -5.38
C GLY A 73 0.87 6.11 -5.37
N ASN A 74 0.64 4.99 -4.68
CA ASN A 74 1.52 3.82 -4.82
C ASN A 74 1.19 3.10 -6.13
N VAL A 75 2.20 2.82 -6.96
CA VAL A 75 2.00 2.17 -8.26
C VAL A 75 1.59 0.69 -8.14
N ILE A 76 1.95 0.04 -7.02
CA ILE A 76 1.65 -1.37 -6.76
C ILE A 76 0.27 -1.53 -6.14
N THR A 77 -0.04 -0.78 -5.07
CA THR A 77 -1.29 -0.95 -4.31
C THR A 77 -2.35 0.09 -4.65
N GLY A 78 -1.97 1.26 -5.17
CA GLY A 78 -2.87 2.39 -5.36
C GLY A 78 -3.20 3.12 -4.06
N GLN A 79 -4.29 3.86 -4.10
CA GLN A 79 -4.97 4.43 -2.94
C GLN A 79 -5.98 3.42 -2.38
N PRO A 80 -6.14 3.30 -1.06
CA PRO A 80 -7.09 2.37 -0.48
C PRO A 80 -8.53 2.79 -0.79
N THR A 81 -9.30 1.91 -1.44
CA THR A 81 -10.75 2.02 -1.67
C THR A 81 -11.52 1.12 -0.73
N GLU A 82 -12.84 1.32 -0.62
CA GLU A 82 -13.75 0.46 0.12
C GLU A 82 -13.56 -1.02 -0.25
N TRP A 83 -13.44 -1.32 -1.55
CA TRP A 83 -13.22 -2.69 -2.01
C TRP A 83 -11.88 -3.24 -1.51
N THR A 84 -10.78 -2.49 -1.64
CA THR A 84 -9.46 -2.98 -1.18
C THR A 84 -9.38 -3.16 0.33
N GLN A 85 -10.04 -2.29 1.11
CA GLN A 85 -10.12 -2.39 2.57
C GLN A 85 -10.97 -3.59 3.00
N SER A 86 -11.92 -3.99 2.16
CA SER A 86 -12.79 -5.14 2.40
C SER A 86 -12.12 -6.50 2.14
N LEU A 87 -10.92 -6.53 1.54
CA LEU A 87 -10.19 -7.78 1.31
C LEU A 87 -9.69 -8.34 2.65
N TYR A 88 -9.79 -9.66 2.79
CA TYR A 88 -9.32 -10.35 3.99
C TYR A 88 -7.79 -10.27 4.05
N ASN A 89 -7.28 -9.58 5.06
CA ASN A 89 -5.87 -9.58 5.40
C ASN A 89 -5.64 -10.62 6.51
N PRO A 90 -4.77 -11.63 6.34
CA PRO A 90 -4.51 -12.66 7.36
C PRO A 90 -3.90 -12.13 8.67
N VAL A 91 -3.49 -10.85 8.74
CA VAL A 91 -2.76 -10.31 9.90
C VAL A 91 -3.56 -9.31 10.76
N PRO A 92 -4.69 -9.68 11.40
CA PRO A 92 -5.26 -8.88 12.48
C PRO A 92 -5.30 -9.68 13.78
N TYR A 93 -4.13 -10.02 14.33
CA TYR A 93 -4.06 -10.56 15.71
C TYR A 93 -3.25 -9.66 16.67
N LEU A 94 -2.32 -8.85 16.15
CA LEU A 94 -1.42 -8.03 16.98
C LEU A 94 -1.82 -6.56 17.09
N SER A 95 -2.72 -6.05 16.23
CA SER A 95 -2.97 -4.61 16.15
C SER A 95 -4.05 -4.10 17.09
N GLY A 96 -4.86 -4.98 17.72
CA GLY A 96 -5.96 -4.59 18.64
C GLY A 96 -6.99 -3.62 18.03
N SER A 97 -6.85 -3.29 16.75
CA SER A 97 -7.58 -2.27 16.04
C SER A 97 -8.44 -3.00 15.03
N MET A 98 -9.76 -2.87 15.22
CA MET A 98 -10.84 -3.37 14.37
C MET A 98 -11.24 -4.84 14.62
N ARG A 99 -12.18 -5.03 15.56
CA ARG A 99 -13.34 -5.87 15.25
C ARG A 99 -14.13 -5.14 14.16
N ALA A 100 -13.65 -5.18 12.92
CA ALA A 100 -14.35 -4.58 11.80
C ALA A 100 -15.70 -5.30 11.67
N ASN A 101 -16.74 -4.49 11.81
CA ASN A 101 -18.18 -4.78 11.72
C ASN A 101 -18.55 -6.12 11.08
N ASN A 102 -19.37 -6.84 11.86
CA ASN A 102 -19.90 -8.20 11.71
C ASN A 102 -20.79 -8.44 10.45
N THR A 103 -20.41 -7.93 9.27
CA THR A 103 -21.01 -8.29 7.98
C THR A 103 -20.27 -9.46 7.31
N MET A 104 -19.47 -10.22 8.08
CA MET A 104 -18.78 -11.41 7.58
C MET A 104 -19.75 -12.59 7.53
N GLN A 105 -20.36 -12.75 6.36
CA GLN A 105 -21.31 -13.83 6.08
C GLN A 105 -20.62 -15.08 5.55
N GLU A 106 -19.40 -14.94 5.04
CA GLU A 106 -18.58 -16.01 4.50
C GLU A 106 -17.79 -16.70 5.61
N CYS A 107 -17.67 -18.01 5.51
CA CYS A 107 -16.86 -18.89 6.34
C CYS A 107 -15.73 -19.51 5.48
N ASN A 108 -14.80 -20.21 6.13
CA ASN A 108 -13.81 -21.03 5.44
C ASN A 108 -14.50 -22.11 4.59
N HIS A 109 -13.79 -22.64 3.60
CA HIS A 109 -14.31 -23.65 2.66
C HIS A 109 -15.49 -23.18 1.80
N PHE A 110 -15.61 -21.87 1.56
CA PHE A 110 -16.63 -21.26 0.68
C PHE A 110 -18.08 -21.48 1.13
N THR A 111 -18.28 -21.69 2.43
CA THR A 111 -19.62 -21.82 3.01
C THR A 111 -20.11 -20.48 3.54
N GLN A 112 -21.43 -20.30 3.57
CA GLN A 112 -22.03 -19.16 4.27
C GLN A 112 -22.38 -19.54 5.71
N LYS A 113 -22.37 -18.55 6.62
CA LYS A 113 -22.79 -18.74 8.02
C LYS A 113 -24.22 -19.25 8.13
N GLN A 114 -25.10 -18.80 7.24
CA GLN A 114 -26.51 -19.24 7.17
C GLN A 114 -26.60 -20.71 6.74
N GLU A 115 -25.85 -21.09 5.71
CA GLU A 115 -25.77 -22.48 5.24
C GLU A 115 -25.25 -23.39 6.36
N LEU A 116 -24.17 -23.00 7.05
CA LEU A 116 -23.61 -23.77 8.16
C LEU A 116 -24.65 -24.01 9.26
N ASN A 117 -25.38 -22.96 9.67
CA ASN A 117 -26.43 -23.10 10.68
C ASN A 117 -27.57 -24.03 10.22
N SER A 118 -27.98 -23.94 8.96
CA SER A 118 -29.00 -24.83 8.40
C SER A 118 -28.56 -26.30 8.35
N ILE A 119 -27.27 -26.53 8.08
CA ILE A 119 -26.66 -27.87 8.09
C ILE A 119 -26.63 -28.42 9.52
N LEU A 120 -26.20 -27.62 10.50
CA LEU A 120 -26.18 -28.01 11.91
C LEU A 120 -27.59 -28.36 12.41
N GLU A 121 -28.59 -27.54 12.07
CA GLU A 121 -29.99 -27.81 12.43
C GLU A 121 -30.50 -29.12 11.80
N SER A 122 -30.16 -29.36 10.52
CA SER A 122 -30.51 -30.59 9.81
C SER A 122 -29.86 -31.83 10.45
N ILE A 123 -28.58 -31.73 10.83
CA ILE A 123 -27.85 -32.79 11.55
C ILE A 123 -28.51 -33.07 12.90
N HIS A 124 -28.82 -32.04 13.68
CA HIS A 124 -29.50 -32.19 14.97
C HIS A 124 -30.86 -32.86 14.84
N LYS A 125 -31.65 -32.49 13.83
CA LYS A 125 -32.93 -33.15 13.53
C LYS A 125 -32.74 -34.62 13.15
N HIS A 126 -31.73 -34.94 12.35
CA HIS A 126 -31.41 -36.31 11.96
C HIS A 126 -30.96 -37.17 13.15
N LEU A 127 -30.05 -36.67 13.98
CA LEU A 127 -29.58 -37.36 15.20
C LEU A 127 -30.71 -37.60 16.19
N ARG A 128 -31.61 -36.61 16.39
CA ARG A 128 -32.82 -36.78 17.21
C ARG A 128 -33.74 -37.89 16.68
N LYS A 129 -33.89 -38.00 15.35
CA LYS A 129 -34.69 -39.06 14.72
C LYS A 129 -34.04 -40.44 14.94
N LEU A 130 -32.73 -40.57 14.73
CA LEU A 130 -32.00 -41.82 14.95
C LEU A 130 -32.09 -42.27 16.42
N ARG A 131 -31.92 -41.34 17.37
CA ARG A 131 -32.05 -41.64 18.82
C ARG A 131 -33.43 -42.16 19.18
N LYS A 132 -34.50 -41.60 18.60
CA LYS A 132 -35.88 -42.09 18.81
C LYS A 132 -36.11 -43.50 18.25
N GLN A 133 -35.47 -43.83 17.13
CA GLN A 133 -35.57 -45.17 16.53
C GLN A 133 -34.81 -46.23 17.35
N SER A 134 -33.70 -45.86 17.97
CA SER A 134 -32.89 -46.76 18.80
C SER A 134 -33.36 -46.87 20.25
N ALA A 135 -34.21 -45.96 20.74
CA ALA A 135 -34.68 -45.90 22.14
C ALA A 135 -35.66 -47.02 22.54
N SER A 136 -35.76 -48.11 21.77
CA SER A 136 -36.60 -49.25 22.12
C SER A 136 -35.99 -50.14 23.19
N ASN A 137 -34.72 -50.01 23.56
CA ASN A 137 -34.10 -50.86 24.59
C ASN A 137 -33.09 -50.08 25.45
N PHE A 138 -33.42 -49.91 26.73
CA PHE A 138 -32.49 -49.69 27.86
C PHE A 138 -31.50 -48.52 27.72
N ALA A 139 -31.93 -47.31 28.05
CA ALA A 139 -31.00 -46.20 28.29
C ALA A 139 -31.47 -45.41 29.51
N GLU A 140 -30.65 -45.36 30.56
CA GLU A 140 -30.77 -44.35 31.62
C GLU A 140 -30.78 -42.97 30.94
N GLU A 141 -31.86 -42.22 31.14
CA GLU A 141 -31.99 -40.87 30.59
C GLU A 141 -30.97 -39.96 31.29
N MET A 142 -29.84 -39.71 30.63
CA MET A 142 -28.97 -38.59 30.96
C MET A 142 -29.80 -37.29 30.93
N PRO A 143 -29.63 -36.36 31.90
CA PRO A 143 -30.43 -35.15 31.98
C PRO A 143 -30.39 -34.37 30.66
N ALA A 144 -31.56 -34.02 30.12
CA ALA A 144 -31.69 -33.36 28.82
C ALA A 144 -30.88 -32.06 28.70
N GLU A 145 -30.65 -31.38 29.82
CA GLU A 145 -29.85 -30.15 29.92
C GLU A 145 -28.36 -30.38 29.61
N HIS A 146 -27.78 -31.48 30.12
CA HIS A 146 -26.37 -31.82 29.88
C HIS A 146 -26.13 -32.20 28.40
N ASP A 147 -27.08 -32.94 27.79
CA ASP A 147 -27.01 -33.30 26.37
C ASP A 147 -27.07 -32.07 25.45
N ASN A 148 -27.85 -31.05 25.80
CA ASN A 148 -27.93 -29.80 25.06
C ASN A 148 -26.62 -29.00 25.18
N LEU A 149 -26.05 -28.89 26.38
CA LEU A 149 -24.76 -28.22 26.60
C LEU A 149 -23.63 -28.89 25.79
N LEU A 150 -23.60 -30.23 25.75
CA LEU A 150 -22.65 -30.97 24.92
C LEU A 150 -22.86 -30.75 23.41
N GLN A 151 -24.10 -30.54 22.96
CA GLN A 151 -24.38 -30.18 21.56
C GLN A 151 -23.93 -28.76 21.24
N GLU A 152 -24.22 -27.80 22.11
CA GLU A 152 -23.82 -26.40 21.96
C GLU A 152 -22.30 -26.24 21.92
N THR A 153 -21.57 -26.96 22.77
CA THR A 153 -20.10 -26.99 22.73
C THR A 153 -19.58 -27.57 21.42
N LYS A 154 -20.16 -28.67 20.90
CA LYS A 154 -19.79 -29.24 19.60
C LYS A 154 -20.05 -28.27 18.44
N ASP A 155 -21.20 -27.61 18.43
CA ASP A 155 -21.54 -26.59 17.45
C ASP A 155 -20.53 -25.44 17.47
N GLU A 156 -20.11 -25.01 18.67
CA GLU A 156 -19.08 -23.99 18.81
C GLU A 156 -17.74 -24.45 18.23
N TYR A 157 -17.31 -25.68 18.48
CA TYR A 157 -16.10 -26.23 17.86
C TYR A 157 -16.19 -26.23 16.34
N ILE A 158 -17.33 -26.64 15.78
CA ILE A 158 -17.54 -26.61 14.32
C ILE A 158 -17.46 -25.18 13.80
N ARG A 159 -18.11 -24.21 14.47
CA ARG A 159 -18.03 -22.79 14.08
C ARG A 159 -16.59 -22.30 14.06
N ARG A 160 -15.80 -22.60 15.09
CA ARG A 160 -14.37 -22.24 15.16
C ARG A 160 -13.54 -22.87 14.04
N LEU A 161 -13.84 -24.10 13.62
CA LEU A 161 -13.17 -24.76 12.48
C LEU A 161 -13.48 -24.06 11.15
N PHE A 162 -14.71 -23.57 11.00
CA PHE A 162 -15.16 -22.85 9.81
C PHE A 162 -14.86 -21.34 9.85
N ASP A 163 -14.33 -20.80 10.94
CA ASP A 163 -13.99 -19.37 11.02
C ASP A 163 -12.83 -19.01 10.07
N ILE A 164 -13.01 -17.93 9.30
CA ILE A 164 -11.98 -17.43 8.36
C ILE A 164 -10.69 -17.04 9.07
N GLN A 165 -10.79 -16.56 10.31
CA GLN A 165 -9.64 -16.11 11.10
C GLN A 165 -8.66 -17.27 11.38
N ASN A 166 -9.18 -18.50 11.49
CA ASN A 166 -8.38 -19.69 11.74
C ASN A 166 -7.91 -20.37 10.43
N SER A 167 -8.16 -19.74 9.29
CA SER A 167 -7.88 -20.32 7.98
C SER A 167 -6.44 -20.11 7.54
N ASN A 168 -5.95 -21.01 6.68
CA ASN A 168 -4.67 -20.87 6.02
C ASN A 168 -4.69 -19.65 5.06
N PHE A 169 -3.55 -18.99 4.90
CA PHE A 169 -3.27 -17.99 3.86
C PHE A 169 -3.82 -18.38 2.48
N LYS A 170 -3.68 -19.66 2.09
CA LYS A 170 -4.23 -20.15 0.80
C LYS A 170 -5.74 -19.99 0.72
N SER A 171 -6.48 -20.34 1.78
CA SER A 171 -7.94 -20.23 1.82
C SER A 171 -8.39 -18.78 1.77
N ILE A 172 -7.75 -17.90 2.56
CA ILE A 172 -8.02 -16.46 2.58
C ILE A 172 -7.81 -15.86 1.18
N ARG A 173 -6.71 -16.22 0.52
CA ARG A 173 -6.44 -15.80 -0.85
C ARG A 173 -7.52 -16.26 -1.84
N LEU A 174 -8.01 -17.49 -1.72
CA LEU A 174 -9.06 -18.00 -2.59
C LEU A 174 -10.39 -17.27 -2.37
N LEU A 175 -10.71 -16.96 -1.13
CA LEU A 175 -11.92 -16.21 -0.79
C LEU A 175 -11.86 -14.77 -1.35
N ASN A 176 -10.72 -14.10 -1.22
CA ASN A 176 -10.48 -12.80 -1.87
C ASN A 176 -10.63 -12.85 -3.40
N ILE A 177 -10.25 -13.97 -4.03
CA ILE A 177 -10.44 -14.18 -5.47
C ILE A 177 -11.93 -14.35 -5.81
N GLN A 178 -12.68 -15.10 -5.00
CA GLN A 178 -14.12 -15.27 -5.19
C GLN A 178 -14.86 -13.93 -5.03
N LYS A 179 -14.46 -13.12 -4.04
CA LYS A 179 -14.98 -11.77 -3.85
C LYS A 179 -14.70 -10.89 -5.08
N ALA A 180 -13.48 -10.92 -5.61
CA ALA A 180 -13.13 -10.21 -6.84
C ALA A 180 -14.00 -10.65 -8.05
N LEU A 181 -14.29 -11.94 -8.18
CA LEU A 181 -15.16 -12.48 -9.23
C LEU A 181 -16.59 -11.95 -9.09
N ARG A 182 -17.15 -11.99 -7.86
CA ARG A 182 -18.51 -11.51 -7.58
C ARG A 182 -18.67 -10.02 -7.84
N ASP A 183 -17.70 -9.23 -7.41
CA ASP A 183 -17.81 -7.76 -7.46
C ASP A 183 -17.55 -7.19 -8.86
N PHE A 184 -16.60 -7.76 -9.61
CA PHE A 184 -16.20 -7.24 -10.93
C PHE A 184 -16.78 -8.02 -12.12
N GLY A 185 -17.41 -9.17 -11.88
CA GLY A 185 -18.06 -9.96 -12.93
C GLY A 185 -19.32 -9.28 -13.44
N HIS A 186 -19.56 -9.34 -14.75
CA HIS A 186 -20.82 -8.89 -15.35
C HIS A 186 -21.96 -9.90 -15.14
N SER A 187 -21.60 -11.15 -14.89
CA SER A 187 -22.49 -12.29 -14.67
C SER A 187 -21.88 -13.19 -13.60
N GLU A 188 -22.70 -14.00 -12.94
CA GLU A 188 -22.27 -14.94 -11.89
C GLU A 188 -21.17 -15.91 -12.35
N ARG A 189 -21.11 -16.22 -13.65
CA ARG A 189 -20.13 -17.15 -14.24
C ARG A 189 -19.00 -16.45 -15.00
N ASP A 190 -18.92 -15.12 -14.92
CA ASP A 190 -17.87 -14.38 -15.61
C ASP A 190 -16.53 -14.52 -14.87
N THR A 191 -15.63 -15.28 -15.50
CA THR A 191 -14.27 -15.52 -15.01
C THR A 191 -13.20 -14.86 -15.88
N GLY A 192 -13.59 -14.41 -17.09
CA GLY A 192 -12.69 -14.09 -18.18
C GLY A 192 -12.59 -12.60 -18.49
N SER A 193 -13.49 -11.77 -17.97
CA SER A 193 -13.48 -10.33 -18.26
C SER A 193 -12.18 -9.64 -17.81
N PRO A 194 -11.66 -8.65 -18.56
CA PRO A 194 -10.44 -7.94 -18.20
C PRO A 194 -10.48 -7.31 -16.80
N GLU A 195 -11.65 -6.81 -16.38
CA GLU A 195 -11.89 -6.23 -15.06
C GLU A 195 -11.75 -7.27 -13.95
N VAL A 196 -12.41 -8.41 -14.14
CA VAL A 196 -12.33 -9.57 -13.24
C VAL A 196 -10.88 -10.03 -13.11
N GLN A 197 -10.19 -10.23 -14.23
CA GLN A 197 -8.78 -10.63 -14.20
C GLN A 197 -7.92 -9.61 -13.45
N ALA A 198 -8.11 -8.30 -13.70
CA ALA A 198 -7.38 -7.24 -13.02
C ALA A 198 -7.65 -7.21 -11.50
N ALA A 199 -8.90 -7.46 -11.08
CA ALA A 199 -9.28 -7.57 -9.67
C ALA A 199 -8.66 -8.81 -9.01
N VAL A 200 -8.66 -9.96 -9.69
CA VAL A 200 -7.99 -11.20 -9.22
C VAL A 200 -6.49 -10.98 -9.05
N TYR A 201 -5.82 -10.31 -10.00
CA TYR A 201 -4.41 -9.97 -9.84
C TYR A 201 -4.19 -9.00 -8.67
N SER A 202 -5.10 -8.04 -8.47
CA SER A 202 -5.02 -7.12 -7.33
C SER A 202 -5.13 -7.85 -5.99
N ALA A 203 -6.08 -8.76 -5.83
CA ALA A 203 -6.21 -9.60 -4.64
C ALA A 203 -4.93 -10.42 -4.35
N LYS A 204 -4.30 -10.98 -5.41
CA LYS A 204 -3.02 -11.69 -5.28
C LYS A 204 -1.88 -10.74 -4.88
N ILE A 205 -1.81 -9.55 -5.48
CA ILE A 205 -0.81 -8.53 -5.16
C ILE A 205 -0.89 -8.15 -3.68
N PHE A 206 -2.08 -7.88 -3.14
CA PHE A 206 -2.24 -7.55 -1.72
C PHE A 206 -1.77 -8.69 -0.81
N ALA A 207 -2.13 -9.93 -1.12
CA ALA A 207 -1.72 -11.09 -0.34
C ALA A 207 -0.19 -11.29 -0.32
N ILE A 208 0.49 -11.07 -1.44
CA ILE A 208 1.96 -11.29 -1.55
C ILE A 208 2.74 -10.08 -1.05
N LYS A 209 2.21 -8.87 -1.24
CA LYS A 209 2.84 -7.62 -0.77
C LYS A 209 3.07 -7.70 0.73
N ASP A 210 2.08 -8.15 1.49
CA ASP A 210 2.20 -8.30 2.94
C ASP A 210 3.32 -9.29 3.32
N HIS A 211 3.39 -10.45 2.65
CA HIS A 211 4.49 -11.40 2.83
C HIS A 211 5.87 -10.80 2.47
N CYS A 212 5.97 -10.05 1.37
CA CYS A 212 7.22 -9.40 0.94
C CYS A 212 7.69 -8.30 1.91
N ASP A 213 6.76 -7.59 2.55
CA ASP A 213 7.08 -6.56 3.54
C ASP A 213 7.71 -7.17 4.80
N HIS A 214 7.18 -8.30 5.27
CA HIS A 214 7.73 -9.05 6.40
C HIS A 214 9.04 -9.78 6.02
N HIS A 215 9.14 -10.35 4.82
CA HIS A 215 10.28 -11.14 4.36
C HIS A 215 11.11 -10.42 3.28
N ARG A 216 11.83 -9.37 3.70
CA ARG A 216 12.59 -8.49 2.78
C ARG A 216 13.69 -9.19 1.96
N LYS A 217 14.19 -10.35 2.41
CA LYS A 217 15.27 -11.10 1.74
C LYS A 217 14.77 -12.13 0.71
N ASP A 218 13.46 -12.36 0.61
CA ASP A 218 12.91 -13.26 -0.40
C ASP A 218 12.77 -12.55 -1.76
N TYR A 219 13.78 -12.70 -2.61
CA TYR A 219 13.79 -12.14 -3.95
C TYR A 219 12.88 -12.88 -4.93
N ALA A 220 12.57 -14.16 -4.69
CA ALA A 220 11.68 -14.93 -5.55
C ALA A 220 10.24 -14.44 -5.41
N CYS A 221 9.79 -14.20 -4.17
CA CYS A 221 8.49 -13.59 -3.90
C CYS A 221 8.38 -12.18 -4.48
N LYS A 222 9.43 -11.34 -4.36
CA LYS A 222 9.46 -10.00 -4.99
C LYS A 222 9.36 -10.07 -6.51
N ARG A 223 10.07 -11.01 -7.14
CA ARG A 223 9.98 -11.24 -8.59
C ARG A 223 8.56 -11.65 -8.99
N TYR A 224 7.93 -12.51 -8.20
CA TYR A 224 6.55 -12.93 -8.42
C TYR A 224 5.55 -11.77 -8.25
N LEU A 225 5.74 -10.92 -7.23
CA LEU A 225 4.96 -9.69 -7.05
C LEU A 225 5.07 -8.77 -8.28
N SER A 226 6.29 -8.52 -8.75
CA SER A 226 6.55 -7.72 -9.96
C SER A 226 5.85 -8.29 -11.18
N TYR A 227 5.92 -9.61 -11.38
CA TYR A 227 5.20 -10.32 -12.44
C TYR A 227 3.69 -10.09 -12.39
N LEU A 228 3.06 -10.18 -11.21
CA LEU A 228 1.62 -9.95 -11.06
C LEU A 228 1.22 -8.50 -11.36
N VAL A 229 2.01 -7.53 -10.89
CA VAL A 229 1.80 -6.10 -11.18
C VAL A 229 1.87 -5.83 -12.68
N HIS A 230 2.87 -6.40 -13.37
CA HIS A 230 3.02 -6.27 -14.82
C HIS A 230 1.90 -6.97 -15.59
N ARG A 231 1.45 -8.15 -15.15
CA ARG A 231 0.29 -8.85 -15.74
C ARG A 231 -0.99 -8.02 -15.62
N ARG A 232 -1.29 -7.50 -14.42
CA ARG A 232 -2.44 -6.60 -14.19
C ARG A 232 -2.38 -5.37 -15.10
N ARG A 233 -1.22 -4.71 -15.16
CA ARG A 233 -0.97 -3.55 -16.03
C ARG A 233 -1.26 -3.86 -17.50
N ARG A 234 -0.80 -5.01 -18.01
CA ARG A 234 -1.04 -5.41 -19.42
C ARG A 234 -2.54 -5.54 -19.72
N ILE A 235 -3.31 -6.10 -18.78
CA ILE A 235 -4.75 -6.27 -18.92
C ILE A 235 -5.47 -4.91 -18.87
N LEU A 236 -5.11 -4.05 -17.93
CA LEU A 236 -5.67 -2.70 -17.84
C LEU A 236 -5.33 -1.85 -19.08
N LYS A 237 -4.12 -1.99 -19.65
CA LYS A 237 -3.77 -1.36 -20.93
C LYS A 237 -4.60 -1.88 -22.11
N TYR A 238 -4.96 -3.17 -22.10
CA TYR A 238 -5.87 -3.72 -23.10
C TYR A 238 -7.27 -3.14 -22.93
N LEU A 239 -7.81 -3.17 -21.70
CA LEU A 239 -9.14 -2.63 -21.40
C LEU A 239 -9.24 -1.15 -21.80
N ARG A 240 -8.24 -0.33 -21.43
CA ARG A 240 -8.15 1.08 -21.82
C ARG A 240 -8.28 1.33 -23.32
N ARG A 241 -7.69 0.47 -24.14
CA ARG A 241 -7.74 0.58 -25.62
C ARG A 241 -9.07 0.11 -26.19
N LYS A 242 -9.72 -0.85 -25.53
CA LYS A 242 -10.98 -1.45 -25.97
C LYS A 242 -12.17 -0.59 -25.59
N ASP A 243 -12.23 -0.17 -24.33
CA ASP A 243 -13.31 0.61 -23.76
C ASP A 243 -12.78 1.50 -22.64
N ARG A 244 -12.88 2.82 -22.85
CA ARG A 244 -12.35 3.80 -21.91
C ARG A 244 -13.22 3.93 -20.66
N GLN A 245 -14.54 3.84 -20.80
CA GLN A 245 -15.47 4.02 -19.70
C GLN A 245 -15.35 2.88 -18.69
N ARG A 246 -15.39 1.63 -19.19
CA ARG A 246 -15.18 0.43 -18.37
C ARG A 246 -13.83 0.44 -17.65
N TYR A 247 -12.81 0.95 -18.32
CA TYR A 247 -11.48 1.10 -17.75
C TYR A 247 -11.46 2.12 -16.59
N ASP A 248 -12.05 3.29 -16.77
CA ASP A 248 -12.06 4.35 -15.75
C ASP A 248 -12.85 3.88 -14.51
N ASP A 249 -13.99 3.19 -14.71
CA ASP A 249 -14.76 2.56 -13.63
C ASP A 249 -13.96 1.48 -12.88
N CYS A 250 -13.29 0.59 -13.62
CA CYS A 250 -12.49 -0.48 -13.04
C CYS A 250 -11.33 0.07 -12.20
N ILE A 251 -10.61 1.07 -12.72
CA ILE A 251 -9.49 1.71 -12.00
C ILE A 251 -9.96 2.44 -10.75
N SER A 252 -11.07 3.15 -10.83
CA SER A 252 -11.68 3.85 -9.69
C SER A 252 -11.99 2.88 -8.55
N ARG A 253 -12.62 1.74 -8.87
CA ARG A 253 -12.95 0.69 -7.89
C ARG A 253 -11.71 0.03 -7.28
N LEU A 254 -10.69 -0.26 -8.11
CA LEU A 254 -9.43 -0.85 -7.66
C LEU A 254 -8.54 0.13 -6.88
N GLY A 255 -8.80 1.44 -6.94
CA GLY A 255 -7.97 2.46 -6.30
C GLY A 255 -6.68 2.79 -7.05
N LEU A 256 -6.60 2.44 -8.34
CA LEU A 256 -5.41 2.68 -9.14
C LEU A 256 -5.48 4.06 -9.81
N THR A 257 -4.35 4.51 -10.35
CA THR A 257 -4.27 5.76 -11.10
C THR A 257 -3.92 5.45 -12.56
N ASP A 258 -4.32 6.30 -13.52
CA ASP A 258 -3.99 6.09 -14.94
C ASP A 258 -2.46 6.04 -15.16
N ALA A 259 -1.71 6.80 -14.36
CA ALA A 259 -0.25 6.77 -14.35
C ALA A 259 0.31 5.39 -14.01
N ALA A 260 -0.29 4.66 -13.05
CA ALA A 260 0.15 3.31 -12.69
C ALA A 260 0.02 2.33 -13.87
N VAL A 261 -0.97 2.52 -14.75
CA VAL A 261 -1.18 1.66 -15.92
C VAL A 261 -0.34 2.09 -17.13
N THR A 262 0.00 3.36 -17.25
CA THR A 262 0.68 3.92 -18.44
C THR A 262 2.19 4.01 -18.28
N CYS A 263 2.68 4.53 -17.15
CA CYS A 263 4.10 4.77 -16.87
C CYS A 263 4.87 3.49 -16.57
N GLU A 264 6.12 3.34 -16.98
CA GLU A 264 6.91 2.14 -16.66
C GLU A 264 7.01 1.89 -15.14
N ILE A 265 6.93 0.62 -14.75
CA ILE A 265 6.94 0.20 -13.34
C ILE A 265 8.19 -0.61 -13.08
N ASN A 266 9.06 -0.07 -12.22
CA ASN A 266 10.16 -0.80 -11.62
C ASN A 266 9.74 -1.12 -10.18
N VAL A 267 9.47 -2.40 -9.92
CA VAL A 267 9.07 -2.95 -8.61
C VAL A 267 10.30 -3.41 -7.85
#